data_AF-A0A3B9K7Y9-F1
#
_entry.id   AF-A0A3B9K7Y9-F1
#
_cell.length_a   1.000
_cell.length_b   1.000
_cell.length_c   1.000
_cell.angle_alpha   90.00
_cell.angle_beta   90.00
_cell.angle_gamma   90.00
#
_symmetry.space_group_name_H-M   'P 1'
#
loop_
_entity.id
_entity.type
_entity.pdbx_description
1 polymer ?
#
loop_
_entity_poly.entity_id
_entity_poly.type
_entity_poly.pdbx_seq_one_letter_code
_entity_poly.pdbx_strand_id
1 'polypeptide(L)'
;MDIDTWLTEEGYLDYIIPQIYWSNQWGEDGAVTMFTDRLDQFLGKRKNSARFYVGLALYRTDIANANNDPGWDLKHTNLSEQIAELTEKGADGYVLFSTQYLYRKCAAEELKLLMDAQN
;
A
#
# COMPACT_ATOMS: atom_id res chain seq x y z
N MET A 1 -0.52 -2.98 -19.97
CA MET A 1 -0.69 -1.54 -19.68
C MET A 1 0.69 -0.93 -19.65
N ASP A 2 0.93 0.14 -20.40
CA ASP A 2 2.26 0.73 -20.58
C ASP A 2 2.55 1.77 -19.49
N ILE A 3 2.73 1.26 -18.27
CA ILE A 3 3.08 2.09 -17.10
C ILE A 3 4.49 2.68 -17.27
N ASP A 4 5.34 2.02 -18.04
CA ASP A 4 6.73 2.43 -18.24
C ASP A 4 6.82 3.73 -19.04
N THR A 5 6.05 3.85 -20.14
CA THR A 5 5.96 5.11 -20.89
C THR A 5 5.41 6.23 -20.02
N TRP A 6 4.34 5.98 -19.28
CA TRP A 6 3.69 7.04 -18.47
C TRP A 6 4.52 7.51 -17.28
N LEU A 7 5.42 6.68 -16.75
CA LEU A 7 6.31 7.03 -15.64
C LEU A 7 7.69 7.52 -16.11
N THR A 8 8.00 7.42 -17.41
CA THR A 8 9.27 7.87 -17.98
C THR A 8 9.13 9.14 -18.81
N GLU A 9 8.06 9.29 -19.56
CA GLU A 9 7.81 10.47 -20.40
C GLU A 9 6.98 11.52 -19.64
N GLU A 10 7.36 12.80 -19.77
CA GLU A 10 6.61 13.91 -19.20
C GLU A 10 5.31 14.17 -20.00
N GLY A 11 4.27 14.65 -19.32
CA GLY A 11 3.03 15.12 -19.96
C GLY A 11 1.93 14.07 -20.17
N TYR A 12 2.15 12.81 -19.79
CA TYR A 12 1.10 11.77 -19.84
C TYR A 12 0.16 11.80 -18.64
N LEU A 13 0.71 12.08 -17.45
CA LEU A 13 -0.08 12.10 -16.21
C LEU A 13 0.57 13.00 -15.16
N ASP A 14 -0.29 13.68 -14.39
CA ASP A 14 0.12 14.51 -13.26
C ASP A 14 0.43 13.66 -12.01
N TYR A 15 -0.22 12.50 -11.88
CA TYR A 15 -0.03 11.58 -10.76
C TYR A 15 -0.39 10.13 -11.11
N ILE A 16 0.11 9.18 -10.32
CA ILE A 16 -0.25 7.76 -10.36
C ILE A 16 -0.63 7.26 -8.96
N ILE A 17 -1.53 6.27 -8.91
CA ILE A 17 -1.94 5.57 -7.69
C ILE A 17 -1.93 4.05 -7.92
N PRO A 18 -0.77 3.37 -8.03
CA PRO A 18 -0.73 1.91 -8.04
C PRO A 18 -1.47 1.34 -6.81
N GLN A 19 -2.29 0.32 -7.04
CA GLN A 19 -3.00 -0.40 -5.99
C GLN A 19 -2.11 -1.55 -5.52
N ILE A 20 -1.56 -1.44 -4.31
CA ILE A 20 -0.70 -2.48 -3.71
C ILE A 20 -1.47 -3.05 -2.52
N TYR A 21 -2.24 -4.11 -2.79
CA TYR A 21 -3.20 -4.68 -1.84
C TYR A 21 -2.71 -5.98 -1.18
N TRP A 22 -1.39 -6.13 -1.09
CA TRP A 22 -0.75 -7.25 -0.41
C TRP A 22 -0.09 -6.78 0.88
N SER A 23 0.04 -7.67 1.85
CA SER A 23 0.89 -7.45 3.02
C SER A 23 2.35 -7.84 2.73
N ASN A 24 3.23 -7.67 3.73
CA ASN A 24 4.59 -8.18 3.72
C ASN A 24 4.73 -9.59 4.30
N GLN A 25 3.62 -10.26 4.61
CA GLN A 25 3.56 -11.67 4.96
C GLN A 25 2.71 -12.40 3.92
N TRP A 26 3.09 -12.26 2.65
CA TRP A 26 2.42 -12.92 1.54
C TRP A 26 3.04 -14.30 1.26
N GLY A 27 2.26 -15.18 0.65
CA GLY A 27 2.64 -16.55 0.33
C GLY A 27 2.10 -17.57 1.34
N GLU A 28 2.17 -18.85 0.99
CA GLU A 28 1.69 -19.93 1.87
C GLU A 28 2.42 -19.98 3.22
N ASP A 29 3.70 -19.55 3.25
CA ASP A 29 4.54 -19.49 4.44
C ASP A 29 4.62 -18.08 5.05
N GLY A 30 4.01 -17.08 4.43
CA GLY A 30 4.07 -15.68 4.85
C GLY A 30 5.48 -15.07 4.79
N ALA A 31 6.39 -15.62 3.98
CA ALA A 31 7.79 -15.18 3.93
C ALA A 31 8.07 -14.04 2.93
N VAL A 32 7.11 -13.69 2.08
CA VAL A 32 7.33 -12.73 0.98
C VAL A 32 6.90 -11.32 1.37
N THR A 33 7.84 -10.38 1.25
CA THR A 33 7.63 -8.93 1.40
C THR A 33 6.96 -8.32 0.17
N MET A 34 5.78 -8.84 -0.20
CA MET A 34 5.12 -8.51 -1.46
C MET A 34 4.74 -7.04 -1.59
N PHE A 35 4.39 -6.37 -0.48
CA PHE A 35 4.14 -4.94 -0.51
C PHE A 35 5.41 -4.17 -0.90
N THR A 36 6.51 -4.42 -0.19
CA THR A 36 7.83 -3.81 -0.43
C THR A 36 8.30 -4.05 -1.85
N ASP A 37 8.26 -5.30 -2.31
CA ASP A 37 8.74 -5.68 -3.64
C ASP A 37 7.98 -4.93 -4.75
N ARG A 38 6.66 -4.76 -4.59
CA ARG A 38 5.83 -4.03 -5.56
C ARG A 38 6.07 -2.53 -5.47
N LEU A 39 6.23 -2.00 -4.27
CA LEU A 39 6.53 -0.58 -4.06
C LEU A 39 7.85 -0.21 -4.76
N ASP A 40 8.90 -0.99 -4.54
CA ASP A 40 10.21 -0.78 -5.19
C ASP A 40 10.12 -0.93 -6.71
N GLN A 41 9.35 -1.89 -7.20
CA GLN A 41 9.12 -2.06 -8.63
C GLN A 41 8.46 -0.83 -9.27
N PHE A 42 7.45 -0.24 -8.63
CA PHE A 42 6.76 0.92 -9.19
C PHE A 42 7.56 2.21 -9.03
N LEU A 43 8.18 2.44 -7.86
CA LEU A 43 9.02 3.61 -7.63
C LEU A 43 10.26 3.60 -8.53
N GLY A 44 10.88 2.44 -8.74
CA GLY A 44 12.03 2.31 -9.65
C GLY A 44 11.72 2.63 -11.12
N LYS A 45 10.43 2.63 -11.51
CA LYS A 45 9.98 3.03 -12.85
C LYS A 45 9.76 4.54 -12.98
N ARG A 46 9.59 5.27 -11.87
CA ARG A 46 9.35 6.72 -11.87
C ARG A 46 10.64 7.45 -12.27
N LYS A 47 10.64 8.05 -13.46
CA LYS A 47 11.72 8.87 -14.00
C LYS A 47 11.27 10.29 -14.38
N ASN A 48 9.98 10.58 -14.25
CA ASN A 48 9.37 11.87 -14.53
C ASN A 48 8.89 12.56 -13.24
N SER A 49 8.30 13.75 -13.41
CA SER A 49 7.81 14.61 -12.33
C SER A 49 6.45 14.22 -11.74
N ALA A 50 5.80 13.17 -12.25
CA ALA A 50 4.47 12.76 -11.81
C ALA A 50 4.46 12.44 -10.30
N ARG A 51 3.40 12.88 -9.59
CA ARG A 51 3.23 12.55 -8.17
C ARG A 51 2.91 11.07 -7.99
N PHE A 52 3.50 10.45 -6.99
CA PHE A 52 3.40 9.02 -6.77
C PHE A 52 2.67 8.73 -5.45
N TYR A 53 1.40 8.33 -5.54
CA TYR A 53 0.63 7.89 -4.38
C TYR A 53 0.47 6.37 -4.41
N VAL A 54 0.12 5.74 -3.29
CA VAL A 54 -0.16 4.30 -3.26
C VAL A 54 -1.54 4.01 -2.69
N GLY A 55 -2.30 3.16 -3.38
CA GLY A 55 -3.57 2.66 -2.88
C GLY A 55 -3.34 1.52 -1.89
N LEU A 56 -3.85 1.66 -0.67
CA LEU A 56 -3.75 0.65 0.41
C LEU A 56 -5.08 -0.06 0.65
N ALA A 57 -5.01 -1.33 1.00
CA ALA A 57 -6.16 -2.22 1.11
C ALA A 57 -6.83 -2.20 2.49
N LEU A 58 -7.45 -1.07 2.86
CA LEU A 58 -8.18 -0.96 4.14
C LEU A 58 -9.21 -2.09 4.32
N TYR A 59 -9.89 -2.51 3.25
CA TYR A 59 -10.89 -3.58 3.31
C TYR A 59 -10.33 -4.95 3.71
N ARG A 60 -9.03 -5.19 3.53
CA ARG A 60 -8.41 -6.49 3.83
C ARG A 60 -8.16 -6.71 5.32
N THR A 61 -8.18 -5.65 6.11
CA THR A 61 -8.11 -5.72 7.60
C THR A 61 -9.25 -6.51 8.23
N ASP A 62 -10.33 -6.78 7.48
CA ASP A 62 -11.51 -7.56 7.92
C ASP A 62 -11.57 -8.95 7.25
N ILE A 63 -10.52 -9.39 6.56
CA ILE A 63 -10.50 -10.64 5.78
C ILE A 63 -9.27 -11.47 6.12
N ALA A 64 -9.46 -12.52 6.90
CA ALA A 64 -8.40 -13.48 7.21
C ALA A 64 -7.92 -14.20 5.94
N ASN A 65 -6.59 -14.26 5.76
CA ASN A 65 -5.89 -15.00 4.71
C ASN A 65 -6.42 -14.77 3.27
N ALA A 66 -6.63 -13.52 2.89
CA ALA A 66 -7.14 -13.16 1.57
C ALA A 66 -6.11 -13.41 0.44
N ASN A 67 -6.29 -14.47 -0.36
CA ASN A 67 -5.42 -14.84 -1.49
C ASN A 67 -3.97 -15.20 -1.08
N ASN A 68 -3.82 -16.15 -0.15
CA ASN A 68 -2.52 -16.55 0.39
C ASN A 68 -1.75 -15.37 0.97
N ASP A 69 -2.46 -14.53 1.70
CA ASP A 69 -1.92 -13.33 2.34
C ASP A 69 -2.29 -13.38 3.83
N PRO A 70 -1.62 -14.24 4.61
CA PRO A 70 -1.92 -14.40 6.04
C PRO A 70 -1.59 -13.14 6.85
N GLY A 71 -0.79 -12.21 6.34
CA GLY A 71 -0.41 -10.99 7.07
C GLY A 71 -1.57 -10.15 7.57
N TRP A 72 -2.71 -10.14 6.87
CA TRP A 72 -3.91 -9.42 7.30
C TRP A 72 -4.58 -10.02 8.55
N ASP A 73 -4.31 -11.29 8.85
CA ASP A 73 -4.76 -11.98 10.07
C ASP A 73 -3.68 -11.97 11.16
N LEU A 74 -2.41 -12.11 10.74
CA LEU A 74 -1.27 -12.21 11.66
C LEU A 74 -0.86 -10.86 12.27
N LYS A 75 -1.20 -9.75 11.62
CA LYS A 75 -0.80 -8.40 12.03
C LYS A 75 -1.96 -7.41 11.91
N HIS A 76 -1.95 -6.45 12.84
CA HIS A 76 -2.85 -5.28 12.85
C HIS A 76 -2.08 -3.95 12.71
N THR A 77 -0.82 -4.03 12.28
CA THR A 77 0.06 -2.87 12.03
C THR A 77 0.39 -2.72 10.54
N ASN A 78 -0.24 -3.50 9.65
CA ASN A 78 0.13 -3.54 8.24
C ASN A 78 0.02 -2.15 7.59
N LEU A 79 -1.05 -1.41 7.81
CA LEU A 79 -1.25 -0.08 7.23
C LEU A 79 -0.25 0.94 7.80
N SER A 80 0.02 0.90 9.10
CA SER A 80 1.02 1.79 9.71
C SER A 80 2.43 1.52 9.19
N GLU A 81 2.82 0.24 9.08
CA GLU A 81 4.13 -0.16 8.54
C GLU A 81 4.26 0.22 7.07
N GLN A 82 3.21 -0.03 6.26
CA GLN A 82 3.16 0.36 4.85
C GLN A 82 3.29 1.87 4.66
N ILE A 83 2.63 2.69 5.47
CA ILE A 83 2.70 4.16 5.36
C ILE A 83 4.08 4.69 5.78
N ALA A 84 4.69 4.11 6.81
CA ALA A 84 6.07 4.42 7.18
C ALA A 84 7.03 4.10 6.02
N GLU A 85 6.88 2.92 5.41
CA GLU A 85 7.70 2.48 4.28
C GLU A 85 7.51 3.35 3.03
N LEU A 86 6.27 3.76 2.72
CA LEU A 86 5.97 4.71 1.65
C LEU A 86 6.70 6.04 1.85
N THR A 87 6.68 6.55 3.08
CA THR A 87 7.33 7.81 3.44
C THR A 87 8.85 7.70 3.31
N GLU A 88 9.43 6.61 3.82
CA GLU A 88 10.87 6.34 3.75
C GLU A 88 11.36 6.23 2.30
N LYS A 89 10.60 5.53 1.44
CA LYS A 89 10.97 5.30 0.04
C LYS A 89 10.62 6.46 -0.91
N GLY A 90 10.02 7.55 -0.39
CA GLY A 90 9.79 8.78 -1.16
C GLY A 90 8.52 8.80 -2.00
N ALA A 91 7.48 8.06 -1.59
CA ALA A 91 6.13 8.25 -2.13
C ALA A 91 5.55 9.60 -1.68
N ASP A 92 4.72 10.21 -2.51
CA ASP A 92 4.06 11.50 -2.25
C ASP A 92 2.80 11.37 -1.37
N GLY A 93 2.36 10.15 -1.08
CA GLY A 93 1.26 9.87 -0.14
C GLY A 93 0.54 8.55 -0.41
N TYR A 94 -0.67 8.42 0.11
CA TYR A 94 -1.48 7.20 -0.02
C TYR A 94 -2.98 7.48 -0.14
N VAL A 95 -3.73 6.48 -0.60
CA VAL A 95 -5.20 6.46 -0.65
C VAL A 95 -5.70 5.16 -0.03
N LEU A 96 -6.63 5.25 0.91
CA LEU A 96 -7.24 4.08 1.55
C LEU A 96 -8.43 3.58 0.73
N PHE A 97 -8.40 2.31 0.32
CA PHE A 97 -9.50 1.68 -0.40
C PHE A 97 -10.20 0.59 0.45
N SER A 98 -11.51 0.64 0.69
CA SER A 98 -12.48 1.69 0.34
C SER A 98 -13.04 2.38 1.58
N THR A 99 -13.54 3.61 1.41
CA THR A 99 -14.02 4.49 2.49
C THR A 99 -15.08 3.87 3.40
N GLN A 100 -15.90 2.94 2.89
CA GLN A 100 -16.89 2.22 3.70
C GLN A 100 -16.27 1.41 4.86
N TYR A 101 -14.99 1.08 4.79
CA TYR A 101 -14.28 0.35 5.84
C TYR A 101 -13.73 1.26 6.94
N LEU A 102 -13.71 2.59 6.77
CA LEU A 102 -13.22 3.52 7.79
C LEU A 102 -13.97 3.41 9.13
N TYR A 103 -15.23 2.95 9.10
CA TYR A 103 -16.08 2.82 10.28
C TYR A 103 -16.26 1.36 10.75
N ARG A 104 -15.58 0.40 10.11
CA ARG A 104 -15.64 -1.02 10.50
C ARG A 104 -14.73 -1.26 11.69
N LYS A 105 -15.19 -2.07 12.66
CA LYS A 105 -14.43 -2.36 13.88
C LYS A 105 -13.03 -2.93 13.59
N CYS A 106 -12.91 -3.84 12.63
CA CYS A 106 -11.64 -4.49 12.31
C CYS A 106 -10.62 -3.52 11.68
N ALA A 107 -11.07 -2.52 10.94
CA ALA A 107 -10.21 -1.46 10.40
C ALA A 107 -9.84 -0.40 11.45
N ALA A 108 -10.64 -0.27 12.52
CA ALA A 108 -10.45 0.79 13.52
C ALA A 108 -9.14 0.65 14.30
N GLU A 109 -8.66 -0.57 14.52
CA GLU A 109 -7.40 -0.83 15.23
C GLU A 109 -6.19 -0.37 14.40
N GLU A 110 -6.09 -0.83 13.15
CA GLU A 110 -5.06 -0.40 12.19
C GLU A 110 -5.08 1.12 11.98
N LEU A 111 -6.27 1.72 11.85
CA LEU A 111 -6.41 3.17 11.70
C LEU A 111 -5.98 3.94 12.95
N LYS A 112 -6.26 3.42 14.15
CA LYS A 112 -5.80 4.03 15.38
C LYS A 112 -4.27 4.00 15.47
N LEU A 113 -3.66 2.84 15.21
CA LEU A 113 -2.20 2.70 15.24
C LEU A 113 -1.52 3.59 14.19
N LEU A 114 -2.15 3.75 13.02
CA LEU A 114 -1.72 4.73 12.03
C LEU A 114 -1.76 6.16 12.58
N MET A 115 -2.87 6.58 13.19
CA MET A 115 -2.98 7.93 13.76
C MET A 115 -1.96 8.19 14.87
N ASP A 116 -1.70 7.19 15.71
CA ASP A 116 -0.72 7.28 16.79
C ASP A 116 0.72 7.37 16.25
N ALA A 117 1.04 6.69 15.15
CA ALA A 117 2.37 6.73 14.52
C ALA A 117 2.71 8.05 13.81
N GLN A 118 1.73 8.93 13.60
CA GLN A 118 1.90 10.23 12.92
C GLN A 118 2.03 11.43 13.88
N ASN A 119 1.89 11.23 15.19
CA ASN A 119 2.02 12.25 16.24
C ASN A 119 3.39 12.18 16.93
#